data_AF-A0A972D9Z6-F1
#
_entry.id   AF-A0A972D9Z6-F1
#
_cell.length_a   1.000
_cell.length_b   1.000
_cell.length_c   1.000
_cell.angle_alpha   90.00
_cell.angle_beta   90.00
_cell.angle_gamma   90.00
#
_symmetry.space_group_name_H-M   'P 1'
#
loop_
_entity.id
_entity.type
_entity.pdbx_description
1 polymer ?
#
loop_
_entity_poly.entity_id
_entity_poly.type
_entity_poly.pdbx_seq_one_letter_code
_entity_poly.pdbx_strand_id
1 'polypeptide(L)'
;MTPIETPEAARRFARHIASDLSLYNEEKILEGLQNDNLFEVLADEIEEGRALFQKRVSPELYAMNFYDRAIIDILVRSKGHVASKLW
;
A
#
# COMPACT_ATOMS: atom_id res chain seq x y z
N MET A 1 18.38 6.23 -13.38
CA MET A 1 17.02 5.65 -13.49
C MET A 1 16.10 6.82 -13.77
N THR A 2 15.35 6.82 -14.86
CA THR A 2 14.42 7.91 -15.20
C THR A 2 13.22 7.85 -14.23
N PRO A 3 12.83 8.98 -13.61
CA PRO A 3 11.67 9.00 -12.74
C PRO A 3 10.39 8.70 -13.53
N ILE A 4 9.39 8.16 -12.85
CA ILE A 4 8.05 7.98 -13.38
C ILE A 4 7.36 9.35 -13.39
N GLU A 5 6.95 9.79 -14.57
CA GLU A 5 6.38 11.12 -14.82
C GLU A 5 4.92 11.08 -15.28
N THR A 6 4.35 9.89 -15.50
CA THR A 6 2.93 9.76 -15.86
C THR A 6 2.09 9.25 -14.68
N PRO A 7 0.89 9.82 -14.44
CA PRO A 7 -0.02 9.35 -13.40
C PRO A 7 -0.37 7.87 -13.52
N GLU A 8 -0.48 7.37 -14.74
CA GLU A 8 -0.88 5.99 -15.01
C GLU A 8 0.22 4.99 -14.63
N ALA A 9 1.48 5.31 -14.95
CA ALA A 9 2.62 4.51 -14.50
C ALA A 9 2.81 4.58 -12.98
N ALA A 10 2.61 5.76 -12.37
CA ALA A 10 2.67 5.90 -10.91
C ALA A 10 1.59 5.05 -10.21
N ARG A 11 0.35 5.04 -10.71
CA ARG A 11 -0.71 4.16 -10.17
C ARG A 11 -0.39 2.68 -10.33
N ARG A 12 0.19 2.27 -11.46
CA ARG A 12 0.61 0.87 -11.67
C ARG A 12 1.72 0.49 -10.71
N PHE A 13 2.69 1.37 -10.51
CA PHE A 13 3.80 1.12 -9.59
C PHE A 13 3.34 1.08 -8.12
N ALA A 14 2.47 2.00 -7.70
CA ALA A 14 1.83 1.95 -6.37
C ALA A 14 1.12 0.62 -6.13
N ARG A 15 0.32 0.15 -7.10
CA ARG A 15 -0.37 -1.15 -7.01
C ARG A 15 0.60 -2.33 -6.97
N HIS A 16 1.70 -2.29 -7.72
CA HIS A 16 2.73 -3.32 -7.65
C HIS A 16 3.30 -3.45 -6.23
N ILE A 17 3.71 -2.33 -5.62
CA ILE A 17 4.27 -2.33 -4.25
C ILE A 17 3.23 -2.84 -3.24
N ALA A 18 1.99 -2.36 -3.32
CA ALA A 18 0.92 -2.80 -2.42
C ALA A 18 0.54 -4.28 -2.63
N SER A 19 0.62 -4.80 -3.86
CA SER A 19 0.46 -6.23 -4.14
C SER A 19 1.60 -7.07 -3.54
N ASP A 20 2.85 -6.61 -3.63
CA ASP A 20 3.98 -7.27 -2.99
C ASP A 20 3.78 -7.30 -1.47
N LEU A 21 3.42 -6.17 -0.86
CA LEU A 21 3.09 -6.08 0.56
C LEU A 21 2.00 -7.08 0.97
N SER A 22 0.94 -7.16 0.17
CA SER A 22 -0.16 -8.10 0.42
C SER A 22 0.27 -9.56 0.33
N LEU A 23 1.15 -9.88 -0.61
CA LEU A 23 1.60 -11.26 -0.85
C LEU A 23 2.53 -11.74 0.26
N TYR A 24 3.44 -10.89 0.71
CA TYR A 24 4.48 -11.27 1.67
C TYR A 24 4.05 -11.11 3.13
N ASN A 25 2.98 -10.36 3.42
CA ASN A 25 2.56 -10.07 4.79
C ASN A 25 1.10 -10.49 5.08
N GLU A 26 0.58 -11.51 4.38
CA GLU A 26 -0.83 -11.91 4.50
C GLU A 26 -1.23 -12.21 5.95
N GLU A 27 -0.42 -12.93 6.72
CA GLU A 27 -0.71 -13.27 8.12
C GLU A 27 -0.81 -12.01 8.99
N LYS A 28 0.14 -11.07 8.86
CA LYS A 28 0.11 -9.78 9.57
C LYS A 28 -1.09 -8.93 9.18
N ILE A 29 -1.48 -8.95 7.90
CA ILE A 29 -2.66 -8.21 7.41
C ILE A 29 -3.92 -8.77 8.07
N LEU A 30 -4.08 -10.09 8.11
CA LEU A 30 -5.23 -10.73 8.73
C LEU A 30 -5.31 -10.44 10.23
N GLU A 31 -4.19 -10.57 10.95
CA GLU A 31 -4.10 -10.22 12.37
C GLU A 31 -4.44 -8.73 12.59
N GLY A 32 -3.84 -7.86 11.78
CA GLY A 32 -4.02 -6.41 11.82
C GLY A 32 -5.46 -5.98 11.61
N LEU A 33 -6.15 -6.60 10.64
CA LEU A 33 -7.55 -6.35 10.37
C LEU A 33 -8.45 -6.88 11.49
N GLN A 34 -8.16 -8.05 12.05
CA GLN A 34 -8.96 -8.63 13.14
C GLN A 34 -8.85 -7.82 14.44
N ASN A 35 -7.66 -7.31 14.73
CA ASN A 35 -7.34 -6.59 15.97
C ASN A 35 -7.46 -5.06 15.85
N ASP A 36 -7.82 -4.54 14.68
CA ASP A 36 -7.97 -3.11 14.41
C ASP A 36 -6.65 -2.31 14.55
N ASN A 37 -5.52 -2.93 14.21
CA ASN A 37 -4.18 -2.36 14.33
C ASN A 37 -3.31 -2.59 13.07
N LEU A 38 -3.94 -2.75 11.89
CA LEU A 38 -3.28 -3.04 10.61
C LEU A 38 -2.09 -2.13 10.30
N PHE A 39 -2.27 -0.81 10.43
CA PHE A 39 -1.22 0.16 10.10
C PHE A 39 -0.08 0.18 11.13
N GLU A 40 -0.32 -0.32 12.34
CA GLU A 40 0.71 -0.47 13.36
C GLU A 40 1.57 -1.71 13.07
N VAL A 41 0.92 -2.85 12.77
CA VAL A 41 1.64 -4.11 12.53
C VAL A 41 2.39 -4.15 11.19
N LEU A 42 2.00 -3.30 10.24
CA LEU A 42 2.67 -3.14 8.92
C LEU A 42 3.40 -1.80 8.77
N ALA A 43 3.64 -1.08 9.86
CA ALA A 43 4.22 0.26 9.81
C ALA A 43 5.55 0.28 9.04
N ASP A 44 6.44 -0.65 9.36
CA ASP A 44 7.76 -0.75 8.74
C ASP A 44 7.65 -1.05 7.24
N GLU A 45 6.85 -2.04 6.86
CA GLU A 45 6.72 -2.47 5.47
C GLU A 45 6.02 -1.40 4.60
N ILE A 46 5.04 -0.69 5.16
CA ILE A 46 4.38 0.44 4.49
C ILE A 46 5.37 1.59 4.29
N GLU A 47 6.20 1.91 5.28
CA GLU A 47 7.18 2.98 5.15
C GLU A 47 8.31 2.61 4.16
N GLU A 48 8.74 1.35 4.14
CA GLU A 48 9.66 0.85 3.12
C GLU A 48 9.06 0.98 1.71
N GLY A 49 7.80 0.56 1.54
CA GLY A 49 7.06 0.71 0.29
C GLY A 49 6.89 2.17 -0.12
N ARG A 50 6.62 3.07 0.82
CA ARG A 50 6.51 4.52 0.61
C ARG A 50 7.85 5.10 0.14
N ALA A 51 8.95 4.71 0.76
CA ALA A 51 10.29 5.15 0.38
C ALA A 51 10.66 4.66 -1.03
N LEU A 52 10.31 3.42 -1.40
CA LEU A 52 10.50 2.89 -2.76
C LEU A 52 9.67 3.66 -3.79
N PHE A 53 8.41 3.99 -3.45
CA PHE A 53 7.54 4.78 -4.29
C PHE A 53 8.11 6.19 -4.53
N GLN A 54 8.48 6.88 -3.45
CA GLN A 54 9.04 8.24 -3.51
C GLN A 54 10.32 8.33 -4.35
N LYS A 55 11.21 7.33 -4.26
CA LYS A 55 12.47 7.29 -5.03
C LYS A 55 12.26 7.17 -6.55
N ARG A 56 11.10 6.68 -7.00
CA ARG A 56 10.84 6.39 -8.42
C ARG A 56 9.80 7.29 -9.07
N VAL A 57 9.12 8.16 -8.33
CA VAL A 57 8.00 8.97 -8.83
C VAL A 57 8.36 10.45 -8.69
N SER A 58 7.97 11.28 -9.66
CA SER A 58 8.20 12.72 -9.58
C SER A 58 7.47 13.34 -8.37
N PRO A 59 7.97 14.44 -7.77
CA PRO A 59 7.34 15.07 -6.61
C PRO A 59 5.87 15.47 -6.84
N GLU A 60 5.54 15.91 -8.07
CA GLU A 60 4.18 16.29 -8.46
C GLU A 60 3.21 15.10 -8.39
N LEU A 61 3.65 13.92 -8.85
CA LEU A 61 2.85 12.71 -8.79
C LEU A 61 2.82 12.07 -7.39
N TYR A 62 3.90 12.24 -6.63
CA TYR A 62 3.94 11.80 -5.23
C TYR A 62 2.85 12.49 -4.41
N ALA A 63 2.64 13.81 -4.63
CA ALA A 63 1.60 14.59 -3.98
C ALA A 63 0.15 14.14 -4.31
N MET A 64 -0.04 13.28 -5.32
CA MET A 64 -1.36 12.76 -5.71
C MET A 64 -1.83 11.56 -4.87
N ASN A 65 -1.04 11.11 -3.90
CA ASN A 65 -1.38 10.03 -2.95
C ASN A 65 -1.78 8.70 -3.62
N PHE A 66 -1.14 8.34 -4.74
CA PHE A 66 -1.40 7.07 -5.41
C PHE A 66 -1.01 5.85 -4.57
N TYR A 67 0.05 5.98 -3.78
CA TYR A 67 0.53 4.93 -2.90
C TYR A 67 -0.49 4.60 -1.81
N ASP A 68 -0.92 5.60 -1.04
CA ASP A 68 -1.89 5.40 0.05
C ASP A 68 -3.22 4.83 -0.46
N ARG A 69 -3.69 5.28 -1.62
CA ARG A 69 -4.88 4.70 -2.27
C ARG A 69 -4.68 3.22 -2.60
N ALA A 70 -3.52 2.84 -3.13
CA ALA A 70 -3.22 1.44 -3.45
C ALA A 70 -3.16 0.58 -2.18
N ILE A 71 -2.62 1.11 -1.09
CA ILE A 71 -2.59 0.43 0.21
C ILE A 71 -4.01 0.14 0.71
N ILE A 72 -4.91 1.12 0.71
CA ILE A 72 -6.30 0.91 1.12
C ILE A 72 -7.03 -0.07 0.19
N ASP A 73 -6.90 0.11 -1.12
CA ASP A 73 -7.59 -0.74 -2.10
C ASP A 73 -7.15 -2.21 -2.02
N ILE A 74 -5.86 -2.46 -1.78
CA ILE A 74 -5.30 -3.82 -1.81
C ILE A 74 -5.27 -4.45 -0.42
N LEU A 75 -4.83 -3.75 0.63
CA LEU A 75 -4.69 -4.37 1.95
C LEU A 75 -6.01 -4.42 2.72
N VAL A 76 -6.92 -3.46 2.50
CA VAL A 76 -8.18 -3.37 3.24
C VAL A 76 -9.35 -3.83 2.39
N ARG A 77 -9.61 -3.14 1.28
CA ARG A 77 -10.82 -3.37 0.47
C ARG A 77 -10.88 -4.78 -0.13
N SER A 78 -9.74 -5.33 -0.57
CA SER A 78 -9.69 -6.69 -1.13
C SER A 78 -10.00 -7.78 -0.07
N LYS A 79 -9.82 -7.45 1.22
CA LYS A 79 -9.99 -8.34 2.37
C LYS A 79 -11.32 -8.13 3.09
N GLY A 80 -12.31 -7.47 2.47
CA GLY A 80 -13.63 -7.22 3.08
C GLY A 80 -14.45 -8.46 3.45
N HIS A 81 -13.96 -9.67 3.15
CA HIS A 81 -14.54 -10.94 3.57
C HIS A 81 -13.97 -11.46 4.91
N VAL A 82 -12.93 -10.82 5.46
CA VAL A 82 -12.32 -11.18 6.74
C VAL A 82 -13.26 -10.75 7.89
N ALA A 83 -13.23 -11.44 9.02
CA ALA A 83 -13.92 -10.93 10.21
C ALA A 83 -13.09 -9.78 10.78
N SER A 84 -13.62 -8.55 10.79
CA SER A 84 -12.95 -7.37 11.33
C SER A 84 -13.95 -6.47 12.03
N LYS A 85 -13.48 -5.68 13.00
CA LYS A 85 -14.29 -4.64 13.66
C LYS A 85 -14.45 -3.38 12.81
N LEU A 86 -13.72 -3.29 11.69
CA LEU A 86 -13.74 -2.15 10.78
C LEU A 86 -15.03 -2.06 9.93
N TRP A 87 -15.85 -3.11 9.87
CA TRP A 87 -17.12 -3.17 9.13
C TRP A 87 -18.22 -3.94 9.85
#